data_AF-A0A1I3PVC6-F1
#
_entry.id   AF-A0A1I3PVC6-F1
#
_cell.length_a   1.000
_cell.length_b   1.000
_cell.length_c   1.000
_cell.angle_alpha   90.00
_cell.angle_beta   90.00
_cell.angle_gamma   90.00
#
_symmetry.space_group_name_H-M   'P 1'
#
loop_
_entity.id
_entity.type
_entity.pdbx_description
1 polymer ?
#
loop_
_entity_poly.entity_id
_entity_poly.type
_entity_poly.pdbx_seq_one_letter_code
_entity_poly.pdbx_strand_id
1 'polypeptide(L)'
;MRRLEPRRRPWRNQEKPGLDGHDRAARTGLPPEERSALFDALQDLPEMQRKVVVLRHWLGLSVAETAVKLRIAEGTVKSHSSRGVERLQQVLAEH
;
A
#
# COMPACT_ATOMS: atom_id res chain seq x y z
N MET A 1 29.87 22.48 -21.40
CA MET A 1 30.35 21.44 -20.44
C MET A 1 30.30 22.06 -19.04
N ARG A 2 29.78 21.51 -17.94
CA ARG A 2 29.22 20.21 -17.55
C ARG A 2 28.25 20.53 -16.38
N ARG A 3 27.04 19.95 -16.41
CA ARG A 3 25.98 20.10 -15.40
C ARG A 3 26.48 19.58 -14.04
N LEU A 4 26.48 20.42 -13.01
CA LEU A 4 26.65 19.97 -11.62
C LEU A 4 25.27 19.63 -11.06
N GLU A 5 25.03 18.34 -10.86
CA GLU A 5 23.75 17.80 -10.41
C GLU A 5 23.47 18.15 -8.93
N PRO A 6 22.22 18.40 -8.53
CA PRO A 6 21.88 18.55 -7.13
C PRO A 6 22.05 17.21 -6.41
N ARG A 7 22.78 17.23 -5.30
CA ARG A 7 23.03 16.11 -4.38
C ARG A 7 21.70 15.50 -3.93
N ARG A 8 21.21 14.48 -4.63
CA ARG A 8 20.06 13.70 -4.20
C ARG A 8 20.45 12.96 -2.92
N ARG A 9 19.88 13.39 -1.79
CA ARG A 9 19.99 12.72 -0.50
C ARG A 9 19.62 11.25 -0.69
N PRO A 10 20.43 10.28 -0.21
CA PRO A 10 20.09 8.87 -0.34
C PRO A 10 18.94 8.62 0.63
N TRP A 11 17.72 8.56 0.11
CA TRP A 11 16.56 8.04 0.84
C TRP A 11 16.77 6.53 1.01
N ARG A 12 17.69 6.16 1.90
CA ARG A 12 17.90 4.80 2.36
C ARG A 12 16.76 4.47 3.33
N ASN A 13 15.56 4.33 2.81
CA ASN A 13 14.52 3.56 3.48
C ASN A 13 14.66 2.15 2.94
N GLN A 14 15.57 1.38 3.56
CA GLN A 14 15.49 -0.08 3.49
C GLN A 14 14.22 -0.47 4.26
N GLU A 15 13.06 -0.25 3.64
CA GLU A 15 11.85 -0.94 4.05
C GLU A 15 12.17 -2.41 3.84
N LYS A 16 12.19 -3.15 4.95
CA LYS A 16 12.41 -4.59 4.91
C LYS A 16 11.31 -5.15 4.00
N PRO A 17 11.65 -5.93 2.96
CA PRO A 17 10.63 -6.58 2.16
C PRO A 17 10.01 -7.65 3.06
N GLY A 18 8.81 -7.36 3.55
CA GLY A 18 8.09 -8.27 4.44
C GLY A 18 7.23 -7.52 5.42
N LEU A 19 5.91 -7.67 5.23
CA LEU A 19 4.82 -7.53 6.20
C LEU A 19 5.25 -6.74 7.44
N ASP A 20 5.20 -5.41 7.32
CA ASP A 20 5.48 -4.48 8.41
C ASP A 20 4.48 -4.73 9.56
N GLY A 21 4.77 -5.66 10.45
CA GLY A 21 4.13 -5.80 11.76
C GLY A 21 2.63 -6.11 11.79
N HIS A 22 2.01 -6.63 10.72
CA HIS A 22 0.62 -7.12 10.76
C HIS A 22 0.48 -8.59 11.21
N ASP A 23 1.42 -9.09 12.01
CA ASP A 23 1.26 -10.36 12.72
C ASP A 23 0.64 -10.13 14.12
N ARG A 24 -0.49 -9.39 14.17
CA ARG A 24 -1.32 -9.35 15.38
C ARG A 24 -2.44 -10.35 15.22
N ALA A 25 -2.07 -11.59 15.52
CA ALA A 25 -2.90 -12.80 15.54
C ALA A 25 -3.41 -13.22 14.18
N ALA A 26 -3.05 -14.43 13.77
CA ALA A 26 -3.85 -15.24 12.88
C ALA A 26 -5.27 -15.39 13.48
N ARG A 27 -6.11 -14.37 13.28
CA ARG A 27 -7.56 -14.51 13.39
C ARG A 27 -7.91 -15.56 12.33
N THR A 28 -8.28 -16.76 12.78
CA THR A 28 -8.98 -17.76 11.99
C THR A 28 -9.88 -17.03 11.00
N GLY A 29 -9.64 -17.26 9.70
CA GLY A 29 -10.00 -16.31 8.65
C GLY A 29 -11.41 -15.72 8.78
N LEU A 30 -11.54 -14.43 8.49
CA LEU A 30 -12.76 -13.64 8.58
C LEU A 30 -14.00 -14.45 8.12
N PRO A 31 -15.17 -14.35 8.79
CA PRO A 31 -16.42 -14.91 8.28
C PRO A 31 -16.63 -14.56 6.79
N PRO A 32 -17.30 -15.41 5.99
CA PRO A 32 -17.55 -15.14 4.57
C PRO A 32 -18.12 -13.73 4.30
N GLU A 33 -19.01 -13.26 5.18
CA GLU A 33 -19.62 -11.92 5.13
C GLU A 33 -18.58 -10.80 5.27
N GLU A 34 -17.69 -10.89 6.26
CA GLU A 34 -16.62 -9.90 6.49
C GLU A 34 -15.58 -9.90 5.35
N ARG A 35 -15.34 -11.07 4.72
CA ARG A 35 -14.50 -11.14 3.51
C ARG A 35 -15.15 -10.44 2.33
N SER A 36 -16.47 -10.59 2.15
CA SER A 36 -17.21 -9.89 1.10
C SER A 36 -17.13 -8.38 1.30
N ALA A 37 -17.42 -7.90 2.52
CA ALA A 37 -17.36 -6.47 2.86
C ALA A 37 -15.96 -5.87 2.62
N LEU A 38 -14.89 -6.60 2.93
CA LEU A 38 -13.52 -6.16 2.62
C LEU A 38 -13.26 -6.06 1.11
N PHE A 39 -13.72 -7.05 0.35
CA PHE A 39 -13.59 -7.03 -1.12
C PHE A 39 -14.35 -5.85 -1.71
N ASP A 40 -15.58 -5.59 -1.27
CA ASP A 40 -16.40 -4.48 -1.72
C ASP A 40 -15.76 -3.13 -1.35
N ALA A 41 -15.27 -2.99 -0.11
CA ALA A 41 -14.57 -1.79 0.33
C ALA A 41 -13.31 -1.49 -0.49
N LEU A 42 -12.58 -2.52 -0.92
CA LEU A 42 -11.45 -2.34 -1.84
C LEU A 42 -11.90 -1.92 -3.23
N GLN A 43 -13.03 -2.44 -3.70
CA GLN A 43 -13.62 -2.08 -4.99
C GLN A 43 -14.16 -0.64 -5.01
N ASP A 44 -14.39 -0.02 -3.86
CA ASP A 44 -14.75 1.39 -3.74
C ASP A 44 -13.56 2.35 -3.73
N LEU A 45 -12.33 1.83 -3.57
CA LEU A 45 -11.14 2.67 -3.64
C LEU A 45 -10.91 3.18 -5.07
N PRO A 46 -10.41 4.43 -5.22
CA PRO A 46 -9.83 4.89 -6.47
C PRO A 46 -8.78 3.89 -6.98
N GLU A 47 -8.78 3.63 -8.28
CA GLU A 47 -8.03 2.54 -8.91
C GLU A 47 -6.55 2.48 -8.48
N MET A 48 -5.86 3.62 -8.46
CA MET A 48 -4.45 3.69 -8.07
C MET A 48 -4.22 3.39 -6.58
N GLN A 49 -5.14 3.80 -5.71
CA GLN A 49 -5.06 3.48 -4.29
C GLN A 49 -5.30 1.99 -4.07
N ARG A 50 -6.30 1.41 -4.72
CA ARG A 50 -6.56 -0.04 -4.71
C ARG A 50 -5.34 -0.83 -5.14
N LYS A 51 -4.77 -0.52 -6.31
CA LYS A 51 -3.57 -1.18 -6.83
C LYS A 51 -2.42 -1.13 -5.83
N VAL A 52 -2.13 0.05 -5.26
CA VAL A 52 -1.07 0.20 -4.27
C VAL A 52 -1.35 -0.63 -3.02
N VAL A 53 -2.57 -0.58 -2.48
CA VAL A 53 -2.95 -1.34 -1.28
C VAL A 53 -2.81 -2.84 -1.52
N VAL A 54 -3.33 -3.36 -2.63
CA VAL A 54 -3.24 -4.78 -3.00
C VAL A 54 -1.78 -5.23 -3.11
N LEU A 55 -0.96 -4.48 -3.85
CA LEU A 55 0.44 -4.83 -4.05
C LEU A 55 1.23 -4.80 -2.73
N ARG A 56 1.02 -3.78 -1.89
CA ARG A 56 1.75 -3.59 -0.64
C ARG A 56 1.34 -4.56 0.46
N HIS A 57 0.04 -4.73 0.67
CA HIS A 57 -0.48 -5.40 1.87
C HIS A 57 -0.90 -6.84 1.61
N TRP A 58 -1.42 -7.16 0.41
CA TRP A 58 -1.79 -8.54 0.08
C TRP A 58 -0.66 -9.31 -0.60
N LEU A 59 0.02 -8.70 -1.56
CA LEU A 59 1.12 -9.35 -2.27
C LEU A 59 2.48 -9.14 -1.59
N GLY A 60 2.54 -8.29 -0.54
CA GLY A 60 3.73 -8.09 0.27
C GLY A 60 4.88 -7.37 -0.44
N LEU A 61 4.63 -6.63 -1.53
CA LEU A 61 5.65 -5.87 -2.22
C LEU A 61 6.12 -4.69 -1.36
N SER A 62 7.40 -4.33 -1.47
CA SER A 62 7.95 -3.10 -0.92
C SER A 62 7.46 -1.84 -1.66
N VAL A 63 7.71 -0.64 -1.11
CA VAL A 63 7.49 0.63 -1.85
C VAL A 63 8.21 0.62 -3.19
N ALA A 64 9.48 0.22 -3.19
CA ALA A 64 10.32 0.28 -4.38
C ALA A 64 9.81 -0.68 -5.48
N GLU A 65 9.48 -1.93 -5.12
CA GLU A 65 8.90 -2.89 -6.06
C GLU A 65 7.55 -2.43 -6.61
N THR A 66 6.71 -1.86 -5.75
CA THR A 66 5.41 -1.30 -6.15
C THR A 66 5.58 -0.10 -7.09
N ALA A 67 6.52 0.79 -6.79
CA ALA A 67 6.86 1.95 -7.62
C ALA A 67 7.31 1.53 -9.02
N VAL A 68 8.19 0.52 -9.11
CA VAL A 68 8.63 -0.06 -10.38
C VAL A 68 7.47 -0.72 -11.12
N LYS A 69 6.66 -1.53 -10.43
CA LYS A 69 5.53 -2.26 -11.02
C LYS A 69 4.47 -1.33 -11.62
N LEU A 70 4.16 -0.24 -10.91
CA LEU A 70 3.15 0.74 -11.31
C LEU A 70 3.70 1.92 -12.09
N ARG A 71 5.03 2.02 -12.27
CA ARG A 71 5.75 3.11 -12.94
C ARG A 71 5.42 4.49 -12.36
N ILE A 72 5.42 4.59 -11.03
CA ILE A 72 5.19 5.84 -10.28
C ILE A 72 6.32 6.08 -9.28
N ALA A 73 6.43 7.30 -8.74
CA ALA A 73 7.44 7.60 -7.73
C ALA A 73 7.13 6.92 -6.39
N GLU A 74 8.17 6.54 -5.64
CA GLU A 74 8.03 5.96 -4.30
C GLU A 74 7.20 6.83 -3.34
N GLY A 75 7.35 8.16 -3.40
CA GLY A 75 6.53 9.08 -2.62
C GLY A 75 5.04 9.04 -2.99
N THR A 76 4.73 8.77 -4.26
CA THR A 76 3.36 8.56 -4.75
C THR A 76 2.79 7.22 -4.27
N VAL A 77 3.62 6.17 -4.20
CA VAL A 77 3.23 4.89 -3.58
C VAL A 77 2.84 5.11 -2.12
N LYS A 78 3.68 5.82 -1.35
CA LYS A 78 3.41 6.08 0.08
C LYS A 78 2.13 6.88 0.29
N SER A 79 1.91 7.94 -0.47
CA SER A 79 0.70 8.76 -0.35
C SER A 79 -0.56 8.03 -0.79
N HIS A 80 -0.52 7.23 -1.85
CA HIS A 80 -1.64 6.36 -2.24
C HIS A 80 -1.91 5.26 -1.21
N SER A 81 -0.86 4.68 -0.61
CA SER A 81 -1.03 3.66 0.43
C SER A 81 -1.70 4.24 1.68
N SER A 82 -1.26 5.42 2.16
CA SER A 82 -1.87 6.09 3.32
C SER A 82 -3.35 6.36 3.08
N ARG A 83 -3.66 7.02 1.96
CA ARG A 83 -5.05 7.39 1.60
C ARG A 83 -5.94 6.17 1.37
N GLY A 84 -5.40 5.12 0.76
CA GLY A 84 -6.13 3.88 0.54
C GLY A 84 -6.49 3.18 1.85
N VAL A 85 -5.54 3.10 2.80
CA VAL A 85 -5.79 2.52 4.13
C VAL A 85 -6.77 3.37 4.94
N GLU A 86 -6.63 4.70 4.94
CA GLU A 86 -7.57 5.62 5.59
C GLU A 86 -8.99 5.44 5.03
N ARG A 87 -9.14 5.33 3.72
CA ARG A 87 -10.46 5.13 3.09
C ARG A 87 -11.06 3.76 3.42
N LEU A 88 -10.25 2.70 3.45
CA LEU A 88 -10.72 1.38 3.89
C LEU A 88 -11.21 1.40 5.34
N GLN A 89 -10.49 2.08 6.23
CA GLN A 89 -10.90 2.23 7.62
C GLN A 89 -12.25 2.96 7.73
N GLN A 90 -12.48 3.98 6.89
CA GLN A 90 -13.77 4.67 6.85
C GLN A 90 -14.90 3.77 6.37
N VAL A 91 -14.73 3.09 5.22
CA VAL A 91 -15.78 2.21 4.66
C VAL A 91 -16.13 1.08 5.62
N LEU A 92 -15.13 0.44 6.22
CA LEU A 92 -15.34 -0.67 7.16
C LEU A 92 -15.88 -0.23 8.53
N ALA A 93 -15.76 1.04 8.90
CA ALA A 93 -16.37 1.58 10.12
C ALA A 93 -17.85 1.93 9.94
N GLU A 94 -18.31 2.08 8.69
CA GLU A 94 -19.69 2.38 8.32
C GLU A 94 -20.55 1.11 8.10
N HIS A 95 -19.91 -0.06 8.07
CA HIS A 95 -20.54 -1.39 7.99
C HIS A 95 -20.58 -2.09 9.36
#